data_AF-A0A963ILT4-F1
#
_entry.id   AF-A0A963ILT4-F1
#
_cell.length_a   1.000
_cell.length_b   1.000
_cell.length_c   1.000
_cell.angle_alpha   90.00
_cell.angle_beta   90.00
_cell.angle_gamma   90.00
#
_symmetry.space_group_name_H-M   'P 1'
#
loop_
_entity.id
_entity.type
_entity.pdbx_description
1 polymer ?
#
loop_
_entity_poly.entity_id
_entity_poly.type
_entity_poly.pdbx_seq_one_letter_code
_entity_poly.pdbx_strand_id
1 'polypeptide(L)'
;MPNATAHVAGITRFRKEAARETVDHPEKQPRWTPYARLGLAFLGLGLGQPAPAVPIGIGQGVDLSQVDLAFPGVLPQPASQYGLAAVDIGQVLGAAALPSGGFLNMATAQGWVVQNLPVDAAMLAAGYPGISVMFDLGTSPGRITALSVALDVSAAPLTSFAASPGTSFSVGQLELNAQGGIGPAGVNRSGPTDYRIPQMSFDPAGQTFSVWQPNHASVEQGVNQCGPASLANSFQYLEDTFGLTGSQVHADIPGVGGVPPNSRVAQFDLATMRQITGTCPGGTPAPCGVSEDQFFKGKTAYIKNNGLVSGLAVKSYGKSGGDQTVNGVFIDDQSNDGLSLVDWLLRELQHGEDVELWLDWKGGGAHLVDLIGGGKIKGTPWFSWVHDFTQGDNSKGTSYSEGGL
;
A
#
# COMPACT_ATOMS: atom_id res chain seq x y z
N MET A 1 9.90 -11.84 9.88
CA MET A 1 8.62 -11.83 10.61
C MET A 1 8.43 -13.17 11.30
N PRO A 2 8.33 -13.20 12.64
CA PRO A 2 7.01 -13.29 13.26
C PRO A 2 6.80 -12.17 14.30
N ASN A 3 5.55 -11.72 14.45
CA ASN A 3 5.04 -10.81 15.49
C ASN A 3 4.90 -9.30 15.14
N ALA A 4 4.57 -8.97 13.90
CA ALA A 4 3.52 -7.96 13.68
C ALA A 4 2.20 -8.73 13.70
N THR A 5 1.30 -8.41 14.64
CA THR A 5 -0.04 -8.99 14.64
C THR A 5 -0.87 -8.12 13.73
N ALA A 6 -0.95 -8.44 12.43
CA ALA A 6 -1.89 -7.77 11.56
C ALA A 6 -3.31 -8.11 12.03
N HIS A 7 -3.93 -7.21 12.79
CA HIS A 7 -5.37 -7.24 13.02
C HIS A 7 -6.01 -6.59 11.80
N VAL A 8 -6.35 -7.44 10.83
CA VAL A 8 -6.92 -7.01 9.57
C VAL A 8 -8.41 -6.81 9.72
N ALA A 9 -8.84 -5.68 9.19
CA ALA A 9 -10.14 -5.15 9.45
C ALA A 9 -10.59 -4.25 8.32
N GLY A 10 -11.15 -4.90 7.30
CA GLY A 10 -12.02 -4.25 6.33
C GLY A 10 -11.46 -4.27 4.95
N ILE A 11 -11.47 -5.45 4.34
CA ILE A 11 -11.12 -5.60 2.94
C ILE A 11 -12.38 -5.90 2.16
N THR A 12 -12.86 -4.93 1.40
CA THR A 12 -14.19 -4.98 0.81
C THR A 12 -14.15 -5.26 -0.68
N ARG A 13 -14.81 -6.33 -1.11
CA ARG A 13 -15.08 -6.58 -2.52
C ARG A 13 -16.15 -5.63 -3.07
N PHE A 14 -16.07 -5.39 -4.37
CA PHE A 14 -17.12 -4.76 -5.12
C PHE A 14 -17.37 -5.52 -6.43
N ARG A 15 -18.57 -6.11 -6.56
CA ARG A 15 -19.01 -6.77 -7.78
C ARG A 15 -20.41 -6.28 -8.12
N LYS A 16 -20.56 -5.65 -9.28
CA LYS A 16 -21.87 -5.43 -9.91
C LYS A 16 -22.39 -6.77 -10.41
N GLU A 17 -23.11 -7.51 -9.57
CA GLU A 17 -23.95 -8.61 -10.05
C GLU A 17 -25.29 -8.04 -10.50
N ALA A 18 -25.68 -8.33 -11.74
CA ALA A 18 -27.06 -8.16 -12.16
C ALA A 18 -27.95 -8.99 -11.23
N ALA A 19 -29.08 -8.42 -10.80
CA ALA A 19 -29.96 -8.93 -9.76
C ALA A 19 -30.13 -10.47 -9.78
N ARG A 20 -29.83 -11.11 -8.65
CA ARG A 20 -30.13 -12.52 -8.38
C ARG A 20 -31.66 -12.69 -8.29
N GLU A 21 -32.29 -13.15 -9.37
CA GLU A 21 -33.57 -13.87 -9.25
C GLU A 21 -33.30 -15.26 -8.67
N THR A 22 -33.97 -15.58 -7.57
CA THR A 22 -33.99 -16.90 -6.95
C THR A 22 -34.67 -17.91 -7.87
N VAL A 23 -33.90 -18.74 -8.57
CA VAL A 23 -34.38 -19.98 -9.19
C VAL A 23 -33.32 -21.07 -9.05
N ASP A 24 -33.68 -22.14 -8.34
CA ASP A 24 -32.97 -23.42 -8.33
C ASP A 24 -32.78 -23.93 -9.76
N HIS A 25 -31.53 -24.02 -10.25
CA HIS A 25 -31.09 -24.92 -11.33
C HIS A 25 -29.55 -24.90 -11.50
N PRO A 26 -28.95 -25.98 -12.06
CA PRO A 26 -27.56 -26.35 -11.81
C PRO A 26 -26.56 -25.44 -12.55
N GLU A 27 -25.55 -25.04 -11.77
CA GLU A 27 -24.19 -24.65 -12.14
C GLU A 27 -23.92 -24.47 -13.65
N LYS A 28 -24.33 -23.31 -14.18
CA LYS A 28 -23.75 -22.77 -15.42
C LYS A 28 -22.71 -21.74 -15.03
N GLN A 29 -21.44 -22.11 -15.20
CA GLN A 29 -20.31 -21.20 -14.99
C GLN A 29 -20.53 -19.90 -15.78
N PRO A 30 -20.36 -18.73 -15.13
CA PRO A 30 -20.54 -17.45 -15.81
C PRO A 30 -19.50 -17.29 -16.92
N ARG A 31 -19.98 -16.84 -18.09
CA ARG A 31 -19.14 -16.46 -19.22
C ARG A 31 -18.30 -15.25 -18.82
N TRP A 32 -17.01 -15.49 -18.62
CA TRP A 32 -15.99 -14.47 -18.42
C TRP A 32 -15.95 -13.55 -19.63
N THR A 33 -16.22 -12.25 -19.44
CA THR A 33 -15.72 -11.23 -20.35
C THR A 33 -14.20 -11.19 -20.17
N PRO A 34 -13.40 -11.47 -21.21
CA PRO A 34 -11.96 -11.47 -21.06
C PRO A 34 -11.49 -10.02 -21.00
N TYR A 35 -11.38 -9.46 -19.80
CA TYR A 35 -10.23 -8.59 -19.57
C TYR A 35 -9.03 -9.48 -19.80
N ALA A 36 -8.28 -9.19 -20.85
CA ALA A 36 -7.13 -9.95 -21.26
C ALA A 36 -6.21 -10.10 -20.05
N ARG A 37 -6.24 -11.29 -19.44
CA ARG A 37 -5.23 -11.75 -18.51
C ARG A 37 -3.94 -11.81 -19.30
N LEU A 38 -3.21 -10.70 -19.37
CA LEU A 38 -1.80 -10.73 -19.71
C LEU A 38 -1.03 -11.24 -18.48
N GLY A 39 -1.39 -12.44 -18.01
CA GLY A 39 -0.49 -13.23 -17.19
C GLY A 39 0.63 -13.65 -18.12
N LEU A 40 1.72 -12.87 -18.14
CA LEU A 40 2.93 -13.26 -18.85
C LEU A 40 3.51 -14.47 -18.09
N ALA A 41 3.07 -15.67 -18.46
CA ALA A 41 3.73 -16.88 -18.05
C ALA A 41 5.10 -16.90 -18.75
N PHE A 42 6.17 -16.60 -18.02
CA PHE A 42 7.54 -16.76 -18.47
C PHE A 42 7.85 -18.25 -18.68
N LEU A 43 7.42 -18.81 -19.81
CA LEU A 43 7.83 -20.14 -20.28
C LEU A 43 9.14 -20.01 -21.05
N GLY A 44 10.22 -19.80 -20.30
CA GLY A 44 11.59 -19.76 -20.83
C GLY A 44 12.23 -21.15 -20.87
N LEU A 45 12.02 -21.89 -21.96
CA LEU A 45 12.91 -22.99 -22.36
C LEU A 45 14.08 -22.40 -23.15
N GLY A 46 15.09 -21.98 -22.41
CA GLY A 46 16.40 -21.58 -22.92
C GLY A 46 17.33 -21.36 -21.73
N LEU A 47 18.25 -22.29 -21.49
CA LEU A 47 19.32 -22.18 -20.48
C LEU A 47 20.37 -21.13 -20.90
N GLY A 48 19.93 -19.95 -21.34
CA GLY A 48 20.80 -18.79 -21.43
C GLY A 48 21.20 -18.41 -20.01
N GLN A 49 22.49 -18.16 -19.79
CA GLN A 49 22.90 -17.58 -18.52
C GLN A 49 22.10 -16.28 -18.31
N PRO A 50 21.55 -16.04 -17.11
CA PRO A 50 20.85 -14.81 -16.84
C PRO A 50 21.77 -13.64 -17.19
N ALA A 51 21.22 -12.64 -17.89
CA ALA A 51 21.98 -11.44 -18.21
C ALA A 51 22.59 -10.88 -16.90
N PRO A 52 23.85 -10.40 -16.95
CA PRO A 52 24.46 -9.82 -15.77
C PRO A 52 23.60 -8.66 -15.26
N ALA A 53 23.58 -8.47 -13.94
CA ALA A 53 22.91 -7.32 -13.35
C ALA A 53 23.58 -6.03 -13.86
N VAL A 54 22.77 -5.00 -14.10
CA VAL A 54 23.23 -3.73 -14.68
C VAL A 54 23.35 -2.69 -13.57
N PRO A 55 24.54 -2.09 -13.35
CA PRO A 55 24.72 -1.04 -12.36
C PRO A 55 23.90 0.22 -12.69
N ILE A 56 23.29 0.79 -11.66
CA ILE A 56 22.54 2.05 -11.70
C ILE A 56 23.33 3.12 -10.95
N GLY A 57 23.68 4.18 -11.67
CA GLY A 57 24.40 5.35 -11.20
C GLY A 57 23.50 6.53 -10.83
N ILE A 58 24.14 7.64 -10.46
CA ILE A 58 23.47 8.88 -10.09
C ILE A 58 22.68 9.43 -11.28
N GLY A 59 21.45 9.89 -11.04
CA GLY A 59 20.58 10.46 -12.08
C GLY A 59 19.94 9.41 -13.00
N GLN A 60 19.99 8.13 -12.63
CA GLN A 60 19.35 7.04 -13.38
C GLN A 60 18.08 6.52 -12.68
N GLY A 61 17.30 7.44 -12.10
CA GLY A 61 15.96 7.14 -11.56
C GLY A 61 15.91 6.57 -10.13
N VAL A 62 16.97 6.74 -9.32
CA VAL A 62 16.92 6.40 -7.88
C VAL A 62 17.31 7.62 -7.05
N ASP A 63 16.37 8.07 -6.22
CA ASP A 63 16.57 9.13 -5.24
C ASP A 63 16.56 8.53 -3.83
N LEU A 64 17.51 8.96 -2.99
CA LEU A 64 17.63 8.49 -1.61
C LEU A 64 17.29 9.63 -0.66
N SER A 65 16.51 9.32 0.36
CA SER A 65 16.18 10.24 1.45
C SER A 65 16.37 9.57 2.79
N GLN A 66 16.78 10.35 3.80
CA GLN A 66 16.66 9.95 5.19
C GLN A 66 15.30 10.43 5.72
N VAL A 67 14.58 9.51 6.36
CA VAL A 67 13.24 9.76 6.86
C VAL A 67 13.30 10.42 8.24
N ASP A 68 12.52 11.48 8.42
CA ASP A 68 12.22 12.07 9.73
C ASP A 68 10.83 11.61 10.15
N LEU A 69 10.71 10.96 11.30
CA LEU A 69 9.41 10.47 11.78
C LEU A 69 8.77 11.52 12.67
N ALA A 70 7.61 12.04 12.24
CA ALA A 70 6.87 13.08 12.94
C ALA A 70 5.42 12.62 13.20
N PHE A 71 5.23 11.81 14.25
CA PHE A 71 3.92 11.27 14.63
C PHE A 71 3.38 11.94 15.89
N PRO A 72 2.17 12.54 15.86
CA PRO A 72 1.49 13.01 17.06
C PRO A 72 1.44 11.98 18.21
N GLY A 73 1.95 12.38 19.38
CA GLY A 73 2.00 11.52 20.57
C GLY A 73 3.19 10.56 20.64
N VAL A 74 4.08 10.59 19.65
CA VAL A 74 5.41 9.94 19.68
C VAL A 74 6.46 11.05 19.72
N LEU A 75 7.59 10.81 20.40
CA LEU A 75 8.72 11.74 20.32
C LEU A 75 9.22 11.80 18.87
N PRO A 76 9.31 12.99 18.25
CA PRO A 76 9.84 13.13 16.90
C PRO A 76 11.22 12.50 16.78
N GLN A 77 11.47 11.85 15.64
CA GLN A 77 12.76 11.24 15.34
C GLN A 77 13.38 11.89 14.12
N PRO A 78 13.95 13.09 14.29
CA PRO A 78 14.72 13.70 13.22
C PRO A 78 15.94 12.82 12.93
N ALA A 79 16.28 12.71 11.65
CA ALA A 79 17.37 11.87 11.17
C ALA A 79 17.25 10.43 11.70
N SER A 80 16.10 9.80 11.44
CA SER A 80 15.86 8.42 11.88
C SER A 80 16.84 7.44 11.22
N GLN A 81 16.84 6.21 11.71
CA GLN A 81 17.58 5.10 11.10
C GLN A 81 17.01 4.62 9.77
N TYR A 82 15.93 5.22 9.28
CA TYR A 82 15.28 4.78 8.05
C TYR A 82 15.69 5.63 6.87
N GLY A 83 16.14 4.96 5.82
CA GLY A 83 16.26 5.51 4.48
C GLY A 83 15.01 5.19 3.68
N LEU A 84 14.75 5.97 2.65
CA LEU A 84 13.75 5.71 1.63
C LEU A 84 14.43 5.81 0.27
N ALA A 85 14.26 4.77 -0.54
CA ALA A 85 14.66 4.77 -1.94
C ALA A 85 13.40 4.99 -2.79
N ALA A 86 13.32 6.13 -3.48
CA ALA A 86 12.26 6.43 -4.45
C ALA A 86 12.78 6.13 -5.85
N VAL A 87 12.02 5.36 -6.62
CA VAL A 87 12.46 4.76 -7.88
C VAL A 87 11.53 5.21 -9.00
N ASP A 88 12.07 5.93 -9.98
CA ASP A 88 11.42 6.16 -11.27
C ASP A 88 11.61 4.92 -12.15
N ILE A 89 10.51 4.18 -12.38
CA ILE A 89 10.60 2.91 -13.10
C ILE A 89 11.03 3.11 -14.54
N GLY A 90 10.55 4.15 -15.22
CA GLY A 90 10.88 4.39 -16.62
C GLY A 90 12.37 4.66 -16.81
N GLN A 91 12.95 5.51 -15.95
CA GLN A 91 14.37 5.82 -15.98
C GLN A 91 15.24 4.61 -15.63
N VAL A 92 14.89 3.87 -14.59
CA VAL A 92 15.65 2.70 -14.16
C VAL A 92 15.63 1.59 -15.21
N LEU A 93 14.46 1.27 -15.79
CA LEU A 93 14.35 0.27 -16.85
C LEU A 93 15.06 0.69 -18.13
N GLY A 94 15.02 1.98 -18.47
CA GLY A 94 15.76 2.55 -19.58
C GLY A 94 17.27 2.43 -19.40
N ALA A 95 17.78 2.78 -18.21
CA ALA A 95 19.19 2.67 -17.86
C ALA A 95 19.68 1.21 -17.85
N ALA A 96 18.85 0.27 -17.40
CA ALA A 96 19.17 -1.15 -17.35
C ALA A 96 18.99 -1.88 -18.70
N ALA A 97 18.41 -1.21 -19.72
CA ALA A 97 17.99 -1.84 -20.98
C ALA A 97 17.07 -3.06 -20.78
N LEU A 98 16.16 -2.97 -19.80
CA LEU A 98 15.19 -4.01 -19.43
C LEU A 98 13.75 -3.51 -19.67
N PRO A 99 13.29 -3.41 -20.93
CA PRO A 99 12.01 -2.75 -21.25
C PRO A 99 10.77 -3.48 -20.70
N SER A 100 10.90 -4.75 -20.32
CA SER A 100 9.80 -5.55 -19.78
C SER A 100 9.76 -5.58 -18.25
N GLY A 101 10.80 -5.09 -17.57
CA GLY A 101 10.93 -5.12 -16.12
C GLY A 101 12.17 -5.86 -15.59
N GLY A 102 12.38 -5.77 -14.28
CA GLY A 102 13.49 -6.35 -13.55
C GLY A 102 13.33 -6.18 -12.04
N PHE A 103 14.43 -6.36 -11.32
CA PHE A 103 14.49 -6.29 -9.86
C PHE A 103 15.65 -5.40 -9.42
N LEU A 104 15.33 -4.28 -8.78
CA LEU A 104 16.32 -3.38 -8.21
C LEU A 104 16.86 -3.96 -6.90
N ASN A 105 18.18 -3.94 -6.76
CA ASN A 105 18.91 -4.40 -5.59
C ASN A 105 19.85 -3.31 -5.10
N MET A 106 19.84 -3.02 -3.81
CA MET A 106 20.73 -2.03 -3.20
C MET A 106 21.53 -2.64 -2.06
N ALA A 107 22.83 -2.41 -2.06
CA ALA A 107 23.71 -2.71 -0.94
C ALA A 107 24.34 -1.44 -0.38
N THR A 108 24.45 -1.38 0.96
CA THR A 108 25.24 -0.39 1.69
C THR A 108 26.35 -1.11 2.45
N ALA A 109 27.11 -0.39 3.29
CA ALA A 109 28.06 -1.01 4.22
C ALA A 109 27.42 -2.05 5.16
N GLN A 110 26.09 -2.04 5.31
CA GLN A 110 25.34 -2.99 6.11
C GLN A 110 24.92 -4.27 5.35
N GLY A 111 25.21 -4.35 4.05
CA GLY A 111 24.80 -5.45 3.18
C GLY A 111 23.60 -5.09 2.29
N TRP A 112 22.84 -6.09 1.89
CA TRP A 112 21.74 -5.99 0.91
C TRP A 112 20.47 -5.39 1.55
N VAL A 113 20.30 -4.07 1.43
CA VAL A 113 19.26 -3.31 2.14
C VAL A 113 17.96 -3.11 1.35
N VAL A 114 18.00 -3.17 0.03
CA VAL A 114 16.79 -3.26 -0.83
C VAL A 114 16.90 -4.53 -1.65
N GLN A 115 15.96 -5.46 -1.44
CA GLN A 115 16.07 -6.83 -1.91
C GLN A 115 14.99 -7.17 -2.92
N ASN A 116 15.40 -7.32 -4.18
CA ASN A 116 14.52 -7.64 -5.31
C ASN A 116 13.30 -6.71 -5.43
N LEU A 117 13.47 -5.40 -5.30
CA LEU A 117 12.36 -4.46 -5.51
C LEU A 117 11.88 -4.57 -6.98
N PRO A 118 10.64 -5.00 -7.26
CA PRO A 118 10.15 -5.14 -8.61
C PRO A 118 10.11 -3.76 -9.29
N VAL A 119 10.75 -3.65 -10.44
CA VAL A 119 10.62 -2.52 -11.36
C VAL A 119 9.99 -3.05 -12.64
N ASP A 120 8.71 -2.80 -12.86
CA ASP A 120 7.91 -3.51 -13.85
C ASP A 120 7.24 -2.53 -14.83
N ALA A 121 7.35 -2.81 -16.13
CA ALA A 121 6.67 -2.03 -17.16
C ALA A 121 5.14 -2.13 -17.06
N ALA A 122 4.61 -3.21 -16.47
CA ALA A 122 3.19 -3.34 -16.15
C ALA A 122 2.73 -2.29 -15.13
N MET A 123 3.63 -1.84 -14.24
CA MET A 123 3.34 -0.78 -13.27
C MET A 123 3.16 0.58 -13.97
N LEU A 124 4.04 0.89 -14.93
CA LEU A 124 3.89 2.07 -15.80
C LEU A 124 2.59 2.02 -16.60
N ALA A 125 2.27 0.84 -17.18
CA ALA A 125 1.02 0.64 -17.91
C ALA A 125 -0.22 0.77 -17.02
N ALA A 126 -0.08 0.50 -15.71
CA ALA A 126 -1.11 0.69 -14.71
C ALA A 126 -1.24 2.16 -14.23
N GLY A 127 -0.38 3.05 -14.70
CA GLY A 127 -0.43 4.49 -14.40
C GLY A 127 0.50 4.93 -13.27
N TYR A 128 1.34 4.04 -12.73
CA TYR A 128 2.25 4.38 -11.64
C TYR A 128 3.66 4.63 -12.19
N PRO A 129 4.18 5.88 -12.13
CA PRO A 129 5.48 6.21 -12.70
C PRO A 129 6.67 5.72 -11.86
N GLY A 130 6.44 5.42 -10.58
CA GLY A 130 7.51 5.08 -9.66
C GLY A 130 7.01 4.35 -8.42
N ILE A 131 7.96 3.91 -7.61
CA ILE A 131 7.73 3.15 -6.39
C ILE A 131 8.76 3.52 -5.34
N SER A 132 8.42 3.47 -4.06
CA SER A 132 9.38 3.70 -2.98
C SER A 132 9.51 2.50 -2.04
N VAL A 133 10.61 2.42 -1.31
CA VAL A 133 10.83 1.39 -0.29
C VAL A 133 11.69 1.94 0.83
N MET A 134 11.31 1.65 2.08
CA MET A 134 12.13 1.99 3.24
C MET A 134 13.24 0.96 3.43
N PHE A 135 14.40 1.39 3.92
CA PHE A 135 15.55 0.53 4.22
C PHE A 135 16.29 0.99 5.48
N ASP A 136 17.04 0.09 6.10
CA ASP A 136 17.78 0.37 7.34
C ASP A 136 19.11 1.10 7.03
N LEU A 137 19.27 2.32 7.54
CA LEU A 137 20.52 3.11 7.50
C LEU A 137 21.47 2.75 8.66
N GLY A 138 21.04 1.88 9.57
CA GLY A 138 21.80 1.41 10.72
C GLY A 138 21.58 2.28 11.96
N THR A 139 22.26 1.96 13.04
CA THR A 139 22.02 2.60 14.34
C THR A 139 22.39 4.08 14.34
N SER A 140 21.38 4.95 14.51
CA SER A 140 21.42 6.39 14.79
C SER A 140 22.56 7.16 14.10
N PRO A 141 22.54 7.29 12.77
CA PRO A 141 23.67 7.84 12.03
C PRO A 141 23.81 9.38 12.17
N GLY A 142 22.91 10.05 12.89
CA GLY A 142 22.70 11.48 12.73
C GLY A 142 22.20 11.79 11.32
N ARG A 143 22.23 13.06 10.92
CA ARG A 143 21.83 13.45 9.56
C ARG A 143 22.87 12.94 8.56
N ILE A 144 22.43 12.10 7.62
CA ILE A 144 23.24 11.65 6.47
C ILE A 144 22.90 12.55 5.27
N THR A 145 23.92 13.11 4.63
CA THR A 145 23.78 13.89 3.38
C THR A 145 24.33 13.16 2.16
N ALA A 146 25.09 12.09 2.35
CA ALA A 146 25.60 11.22 1.29
C ALA A 146 25.74 9.78 1.78
N LEU A 147 25.40 8.81 0.91
CA LEU A 147 25.45 7.39 1.21
C LEU A 147 26.19 6.65 0.09
N SER A 148 27.21 5.88 0.46
CA SER A 148 27.86 4.95 -0.47
C SER A 148 27.00 3.71 -0.66
N VAL A 149 26.57 3.46 -1.89
CA VAL A 149 25.72 2.34 -2.27
C VAL A 149 26.30 1.59 -3.48
N ALA A 150 25.89 0.34 -3.62
CA ALA A 150 25.89 -0.37 -4.89
C ALA A 150 24.43 -0.63 -5.27
N LEU A 151 24.05 -0.26 -6.48
CA LEU A 151 22.69 -0.35 -7.00
C LEU A 151 22.75 -1.08 -8.33
N ASP A 152 22.08 -2.22 -8.43
CA ASP A 152 22.00 -2.99 -9.67
C ASP A 152 20.56 -3.38 -9.97
N VAL A 153 20.20 -3.44 -11.26
CA VAL A 153 18.94 -4.07 -11.70
C VAL A 153 19.26 -5.39 -12.37
N SER A 154 18.59 -6.45 -11.92
CA SER A 154 18.68 -7.78 -12.52
C SER A 154 17.40 -8.14 -13.28
N ALA A 155 17.53 -8.89 -14.37
CA ALA A 155 16.38 -9.39 -15.14
C ALA A 155 15.57 -10.48 -14.39
N ALA A 156 16.17 -11.11 -13.38
CA ALA A 156 15.55 -12.13 -12.54
C ALA A 156 15.86 -11.88 -11.06
N PRO A 157 15.03 -12.35 -10.12
CA PRO A 157 15.28 -12.15 -8.70
C PRO A 157 16.56 -12.86 -8.25
N LEU A 158 17.32 -12.19 -7.40
CA LEU A 158 18.52 -12.72 -6.77
C LEU A 158 18.17 -13.46 -5.49
N THR A 159 19.01 -14.42 -5.09
CA THR A 159 18.97 -15.05 -3.75
C THR A 159 20.08 -14.55 -2.85
N SER A 160 21.05 -13.84 -3.43
CA SER A 160 22.13 -13.16 -2.74
C SER A 160 22.59 -11.98 -3.58
N PHE A 161 23.05 -10.93 -2.92
CA PHE A 161 23.62 -9.75 -3.56
C PHE A 161 24.82 -9.30 -2.73
N ALA A 162 26.01 -9.42 -3.32
CA ALA A 162 27.29 -9.14 -2.65
C ALA A 162 28.06 -8.05 -3.42
N ALA A 163 27.34 -7.02 -3.87
CA ALA A 163 27.98 -5.87 -4.51
C ALA A 163 28.70 -5.02 -3.45
N SER A 164 29.87 -4.49 -3.82
CA SER A 164 30.65 -3.61 -2.95
C SER A 164 30.19 -2.16 -3.17
N PRO A 165 29.64 -1.47 -2.14
CA PRO A 165 29.23 -0.07 -2.26
C PRO A 165 30.41 0.81 -2.67
N GLY A 166 30.22 1.60 -3.72
CA GLY A 166 31.29 2.43 -4.28
C GLY A 166 30.82 3.75 -4.87
N THR A 167 29.52 3.90 -5.11
CA THR A 167 28.93 5.11 -5.67
C THR A 167 28.28 5.91 -4.55
N SER A 168 28.70 7.17 -4.39
CA SER A 168 28.14 8.07 -3.38
C SER A 168 26.91 8.80 -3.91
N PHE A 169 25.74 8.47 -3.39
CA PHE A 169 24.48 9.15 -3.71
C PHE A 169 24.23 10.26 -2.70
N SER A 170 23.66 11.38 -3.16
CA SER A 170 23.16 12.41 -2.25
C SER A 170 21.95 11.86 -1.49
N VAL A 171 21.84 12.20 -0.21
CA VAL A 171 20.71 11.80 0.64
C VAL A 171 19.91 13.04 0.99
N GLY A 172 18.66 13.08 0.51
CA GLY A 172 17.69 14.09 0.84
C GLY A 172 17.11 13.92 2.24
N GLN A 173 16.19 14.82 2.60
CA GLN A 173 15.41 14.74 3.83
C GLN A 173 13.94 14.61 3.44
N LEU A 174 13.26 13.68 4.09
CA LEU A 174 11.84 13.45 3.86
C LEU A 174 11.14 13.33 5.21
N GLU A 175 10.10 14.14 5.45
CA GLU A 175 9.27 14.01 6.65
C GLU A 175 8.17 12.98 6.39
N LEU A 176 8.08 11.97 7.26
CA LEU A 176 7.00 10.99 7.29
C LEU A 176 6.08 11.28 8.47
N ASN A 177 4.84 11.62 8.15
CA ASN A 177 3.80 11.89 9.14
C ASN A 177 2.49 11.11 8.85
N ALA A 178 2.54 10.13 7.95
CA ALA A 178 1.43 9.24 7.64
C ALA A 178 1.04 8.37 8.84
N GLN A 179 0.02 8.80 9.56
CA GLN A 179 -0.67 8.04 10.60
C GLN A 179 -2.15 8.37 10.52
N GLY A 180 -3.01 7.55 11.10
CA GLY A 180 -4.44 7.88 11.16
C GLY A 180 -5.34 6.79 11.71
N GLY A 181 -4.78 5.72 12.29
CA GLY A 181 -5.50 4.79 13.15
C GLY A 181 -5.38 5.16 14.63
N ILE A 182 -6.49 5.04 15.37
CA ILE A 182 -6.47 5.14 16.84
C ILE A 182 -6.18 3.74 17.41
N GLY A 183 -4.97 3.52 17.92
CA GLY A 183 -4.67 2.37 18.79
C GLY A 183 -4.87 2.68 20.29
N PRO A 184 -4.92 1.66 21.16
CA PRO A 184 -5.08 1.86 22.60
C PRO A 184 -4.03 2.85 23.15
N ALA A 185 -4.48 3.79 23.98
CA ALA A 185 -3.64 4.81 24.57
C ALA A 185 -2.62 4.18 25.54
N GLY A 186 -1.39 3.98 25.09
CA GLY A 186 -0.24 3.72 25.96
C GLY A 186 0.53 5.00 26.23
N VAL A 187 0.98 5.19 27.48
CA VAL A 187 1.84 6.32 27.90
C VAL A 187 3.24 6.32 27.26
N ASN A 188 3.61 5.24 26.58
CA ASN A 188 4.83 5.10 25.79
C ASN A 188 4.47 4.53 24.42
N ARG A 189 3.98 5.36 23.50
CA ARG A 189 3.98 4.99 22.08
C ARG A 189 5.43 5.03 21.61
N SER A 190 6.11 3.88 21.66
CA SER A 190 7.29 3.70 20.80
C SER A 190 6.77 3.83 19.37
N GLY A 191 7.34 4.73 18.57
CA GLY A 191 7.06 4.74 17.14
C GLY A 191 7.50 3.41 16.51
N PRO A 192 7.56 3.31 15.18
CA PRO A 192 8.14 2.16 14.47
C PRO A 192 9.66 1.95 14.73
N THR A 193 10.20 2.32 15.89
CA THR A 193 11.53 2.92 16.04
C THR A 193 12.54 1.99 16.69
N ASP A 194 12.25 0.70 16.70
CA ASP A 194 13.16 -0.35 17.20
C ASP A 194 13.14 -1.59 16.30
N TYR A 195 12.63 -1.46 15.06
CA TYR A 195 12.56 -2.58 14.14
C TYR A 195 13.53 -2.40 12.98
N ARG A 196 14.61 -3.19 13.00
CA ARG A 196 15.46 -3.34 11.82
C ARG A 196 14.65 -4.03 10.73
N ILE A 197 14.74 -3.50 9.51
CA ILE A 197 14.12 -4.14 8.35
C ILE A 197 14.80 -5.50 8.15
N PRO A 198 14.06 -6.61 8.26
CA PRO A 198 14.64 -7.94 8.29
C PRO A 198 15.18 -8.29 6.90
N GLN A 199 16.30 -9.01 6.88
CA GLN A 199 16.75 -9.67 5.66
C GLN A 199 15.74 -10.74 5.27
N MET A 200 15.27 -10.67 4.03
CA MET A 200 14.37 -11.66 3.44
C MET A 200 15.15 -12.90 3.00
N SER A 201 14.52 -14.05 3.18
CA SER A 201 14.99 -15.32 2.60
C SER A 201 14.20 -15.56 1.32
N PHE A 202 14.87 -16.03 0.27
CA PHE A 202 14.27 -16.32 -1.02
C PHE A 202 14.50 -17.79 -1.37
N ASP A 203 13.42 -18.53 -1.61
CA ASP A 203 13.51 -19.91 -2.08
C ASP A 203 13.78 -19.91 -3.59
N PRO A 204 14.92 -20.42 -4.09
CA PRO A 204 15.19 -20.50 -5.52
C PRO A 204 14.11 -21.24 -6.33
N ALA A 205 13.37 -22.17 -5.70
CA ALA A 205 12.26 -22.89 -6.30
C ALA A 205 10.90 -22.21 -6.07
N GLY A 206 10.86 -21.16 -5.25
CA GLY A 206 9.65 -20.41 -4.96
C GLY A 206 9.14 -19.65 -6.18
N GLN A 207 7.81 -19.50 -6.25
CA GLN A 207 7.18 -18.79 -7.37
C GLN A 207 7.55 -17.30 -7.38
N THR A 208 7.68 -16.75 -8.59
CA THR A 208 7.80 -15.32 -8.83
C THR A 208 6.67 -14.86 -9.75
N PHE A 209 5.86 -13.91 -9.29
CA PHE A 209 4.81 -13.26 -10.08
C PHE A 209 4.46 -11.91 -9.47
N SER A 210 3.82 -11.06 -10.29
CA SER A 210 3.32 -9.74 -9.91
C SER A 210 1.90 -9.58 -10.43
N VAL A 211 1.07 -8.87 -9.68
CA VAL A 211 -0.22 -8.33 -10.13
C VAL A 211 -0.26 -6.83 -9.80
N TRP A 212 -0.78 -6.04 -10.73
CA TRP A 212 -0.97 -4.60 -10.61
C TRP A 212 -2.39 -4.25 -11.03
N GLN A 213 -3.06 -3.43 -10.22
CA GLN A 213 -4.37 -2.87 -10.51
C GLN A 213 -4.17 -1.43 -10.98
N PRO A 214 -4.72 -1.04 -12.14
CA PRO A 214 -4.52 0.31 -12.68
C PRO A 214 -5.40 1.33 -11.99
N ASN A 215 -5.03 2.61 -12.11
CA ASN A 215 -5.90 3.76 -11.81
C ASN A 215 -6.37 3.89 -10.37
N HIS A 216 -5.64 3.40 -9.38
CA HIS A 216 -5.89 3.81 -8.00
C HIS A 216 -5.32 5.22 -7.81
N ALA A 217 -6.18 6.17 -7.46
CA ALA A 217 -5.76 7.52 -7.12
C ALA A 217 -5.02 7.52 -5.78
N SER A 218 -4.15 8.51 -5.57
CA SER A 218 -3.69 8.90 -4.24
C SER A 218 -4.20 10.29 -3.94
N VAL A 219 -5.34 10.39 -3.25
CA VAL A 219 -5.90 11.68 -2.83
C VAL A 219 -5.03 12.28 -1.74
N GLU A 220 -4.73 13.58 -1.82
CA GLU A 220 -4.10 14.33 -0.74
C GLU A 220 -4.97 14.33 0.51
N GLN A 221 -4.31 14.30 1.67
CA GLN A 221 -4.92 14.01 2.95
C GLN A 221 -4.55 15.12 3.95
N GLY A 222 -5.53 15.56 4.71
CA GLY A 222 -5.29 16.29 5.95
C GLY A 222 -4.69 15.39 7.03
N VAL A 223 -4.34 16.00 8.17
CA VAL A 223 -3.75 15.26 9.30
C VAL A 223 -4.68 14.14 9.78
N ASN A 224 -4.11 12.93 9.94
CA ASN A 224 -4.79 11.74 10.45
C ASN A 224 -5.96 11.23 9.58
N GLN A 225 -5.87 11.34 8.26
CA GLN A 225 -6.93 10.97 7.31
C GLN A 225 -6.68 9.69 6.51
N CYS A 226 -5.66 8.87 6.84
CA CYS A 226 -5.39 7.67 6.04
C CYS A 226 -6.59 6.73 5.88
N GLY A 227 -7.43 6.57 6.90
CA GLY A 227 -8.65 5.77 6.79
C GLY A 227 -9.66 6.37 5.79
N PRO A 228 -10.18 7.59 6.03
CA PRO A 228 -11.04 8.27 5.06
C PRO A 228 -10.49 8.36 3.64
N ALA A 229 -9.18 8.54 3.50
CA ALA A 229 -8.52 8.65 2.20
C ALA A 229 -8.35 7.30 1.50
N SER A 230 -8.02 6.24 2.23
CA SER A 230 -8.02 4.88 1.69
C SER A 230 -9.41 4.52 1.14
N LEU A 231 -10.49 4.85 1.85
CA LEU A 231 -11.85 4.72 1.29
C LEU A 231 -12.07 5.60 0.05
N ALA A 232 -11.57 6.82 0.02
CA ALA A 232 -11.73 7.70 -1.14
C ALA A 232 -11.06 7.11 -2.39
N ASN A 233 -9.79 6.69 -2.28
CA ASN A 233 -9.02 6.06 -3.35
C ASN A 233 -9.72 4.78 -3.86
N SER A 234 -10.11 3.90 -2.94
CA SER A 234 -10.83 2.67 -3.24
C SER A 234 -12.14 2.93 -3.98
N PHE A 235 -12.96 3.88 -3.50
CA PHE A 235 -14.19 4.22 -4.20
C PHE A 235 -13.93 4.77 -5.60
N GLN A 236 -12.92 5.63 -5.79
CA GLN A 236 -12.54 6.15 -7.11
C GLN A 236 -12.18 5.06 -8.09
N TYR A 237 -11.31 4.15 -7.68
CA TYR A 237 -10.90 3.00 -8.48
C TYR A 237 -12.12 2.21 -8.97
N LEU A 238 -13.14 2.03 -8.12
CA LEU A 238 -14.36 1.32 -8.49
C LEU A 238 -15.26 2.09 -9.45
N GLU A 239 -15.32 3.42 -9.32
CA GLU A 239 -16.06 4.25 -10.28
C GLU A 239 -15.42 4.16 -11.65
N ASP A 240 -14.10 4.32 -11.70
CA ASP A 240 -13.32 4.35 -12.93
C ASP A 240 -13.25 2.98 -13.61
N THR A 241 -13.14 1.91 -12.81
CA THR A 241 -12.97 0.54 -13.31
C THR A 241 -14.30 -0.16 -13.59
N PHE A 242 -15.31 0.03 -12.74
CA PHE A 242 -16.57 -0.72 -12.81
C PHE A 242 -17.81 0.13 -13.08
N GLY A 243 -17.67 1.45 -13.20
CA GLY A 243 -18.80 2.36 -13.46
C GLY A 243 -19.79 2.38 -12.30
N LEU A 244 -19.29 2.49 -11.06
CA LEU A 244 -20.09 2.53 -9.84
C LEU A 244 -20.97 3.80 -9.77
N THR A 245 -22.15 3.74 -10.37
CA THR A 245 -23.12 4.85 -10.36
C THR A 245 -23.57 5.20 -8.95
N GLY A 246 -23.52 6.49 -8.57
CA GLY A 246 -23.94 7.00 -7.26
C GLY A 246 -22.79 7.30 -6.30
N SER A 247 -21.58 6.80 -6.58
CA SER A 247 -20.38 7.16 -5.83
C SER A 247 -19.74 8.49 -6.31
N GLN A 248 -19.94 8.82 -7.60
CA GLN A 248 -19.52 10.05 -8.30
C GLN A 248 -20.09 11.37 -7.74
N VAL A 249 -20.86 11.33 -6.65
CA VAL A 249 -21.45 12.53 -6.03
C VAL A 249 -20.37 13.38 -5.36
N HIS A 250 -19.23 12.79 -4.99
CA HIS A 250 -18.09 13.47 -4.40
C HIS A 250 -16.85 13.23 -5.24
N ALA A 251 -16.00 14.24 -5.39
CA ALA A 251 -14.74 14.19 -6.10
C ALA A 251 -13.58 13.87 -5.17
N ASP A 252 -12.53 13.24 -5.71
CA ASP A 252 -11.25 13.05 -5.03
C ASP A 252 -10.43 14.33 -5.02
N ILE A 253 -10.87 15.24 -4.16
CA ILE A 253 -10.18 16.49 -3.86
C ILE A 253 -9.92 16.58 -2.36
N PRO A 254 -8.88 17.31 -1.93
CA PRO A 254 -8.56 17.44 -0.51
C PRO A 254 -9.71 18.07 0.28
N GLY A 255 -9.88 17.67 1.53
CA GLY A 255 -10.88 18.24 2.42
C GLY A 255 -10.94 17.59 3.79
N VAL A 256 -11.56 18.28 4.75
CA VAL A 256 -11.64 17.85 6.16
C VAL A 256 -13.04 18.09 6.70
N GLY A 257 -13.61 17.11 7.40
CA GLY A 257 -14.87 17.26 8.14
C GLY A 257 -16.06 17.73 7.28
N GLY A 258 -16.19 17.20 6.07
CA GLY A 258 -17.22 17.59 5.10
C GLY A 258 -16.97 18.90 4.35
N VAL A 259 -15.78 19.48 4.44
CA VAL A 259 -15.42 20.73 3.75
C VAL A 259 -14.23 20.53 2.80
N PRO A 260 -14.37 20.85 1.50
CA PRO A 260 -15.60 21.27 0.84
C PRO A 260 -16.62 20.11 0.76
N PRO A 261 -17.93 20.38 0.63
CA PRO A 261 -18.95 19.32 0.62
C PRO A 261 -18.77 18.28 -0.49
N ASN A 262 -18.15 18.66 -1.60
CA ASN A 262 -17.86 17.75 -2.72
C ASN A 262 -16.53 17.00 -2.56
N SER A 263 -15.79 17.14 -1.46
CA SER A 263 -14.58 16.33 -1.20
C SER A 263 -14.96 14.96 -0.64
N ARG A 264 -14.60 13.89 -1.34
CA ARG A 264 -14.89 12.51 -0.94
C ARG A 264 -14.21 12.14 0.38
N VAL A 265 -12.92 12.47 0.53
CA VAL A 265 -12.19 12.26 1.80
C VAL A 265 -12.85 13.02 2.97
N ALA A 266 -13.35 14.25 2.74
CA ALA A 266 -14.06 15.01 3.76
C ALA A 266 -15.43 14.38 4.11
N GLN A 267 -16.12 13.75 3.16
CA GLN A 267 -17.35 13.01 3.46
C GLN A 267 -17.06 11.72 4.22
N PHE A 268 -15.95 11.04 3.93
CA PHE A 268 -15.53 9.89 4.71
C PHE A 268 -15.11 10.25 6.13
N ASP A 269 -14.58 11.46 6.40
CA ASP A 269 -14.44 11.95 7.79
C ASP A 269 -15.75 11.90 8.55
N LEU A 270 -16.83 12.42 7.94
CA LEU A 270 -18.14 12.44 8.56
C LEU A 270 -18.70 11.02 8.72
N ALA A 271 -18.60 10.19 7.68
CA ALA A 271 -19.13 8.83 7.70
C ALA A 271 -18.43 7.97 8.76
N THR A 272 -17.10 8.05 8.85
CA THR A 272 -16.31 7.34 9.86
C THR A 272 -16.39 7.97 11.24
N MET A 273 -17.14 9.07 11.41
CA MET A 273 -17.26 9.81 12.67
C MET A 273 -15.88 10.21 13.21
N ARG A 274 -14.95 10.56 12.30
CA ARG A 274 -13.60 10.98 12.67
C ARG A 274 -13.69 12.29 13.45
N GLN A 275 -13.02 12.32 14.60
CA GLN A 275 -13.05 13.50 15.46
C GLN A 275 -12.11 14.58 14.91
N ILE A 276 -12.67 15.67 14.38
CA ILE A 276 -11.89 16.76 13.75
C ILE A 276 -11.44 17.83 14.75
N THR A 277 -12.20 18.03 15.83
CA THR A 277 -11.96 19.09 16.82
C THR A 277 -11.81 18.55 18.24
N GLY A 278 -11.21 19.33 19.13
CA GLY A 278 -11.04 18.99 20.54
C GLY A 278 -9.83 18.09 20.77
N THR A 279 -10.01 17.02 21.55
CA THR A 279 -8.92 16.16 22.02
C THR A 279 -9.22 14.70 21.73
N CYS A 280 -8.28 14.00 21.09
CA CYS A 280 -8.39 12.59 20.79
C CYS A 280 -8.31 11.71 22.04
N PRO A 281 -8.76 10.45 21.95
CA PRO A 281 -8.46 9.45 22.96
C PRO A 281 -6.96 9.41 23.28
N GLY A 282 -6.60 9.59 24.55
CA GLY A 282 -5.19 9.69 24.99
C GLY A 282 -4.65 11.11 25.13
N GLY A 283 -5.46 12.15 24.91
CA GLY A 283 -5.10 13.54 25.25
C GLY A 283 -4.40 14.34 24.16
N THR A 284 -4.19 13.77 22.96
CA THR A 284 -3.57 14.49 21.84
C THR A 284 -4.57 15.45 21.18
N PRO A 285 -4.15 16.63 20.70
CA PRO A 285 -5.03 17.51 19.93
C PRO A 285 -5.58 16.81 18.67
N ALA A 286 -6.84 17.12 18.34
CA ALA A 286 -7.47 16.73 17.08
C ALA A 286 -6.79 17.45 15.89
N PRO A 287 -6.93 16.94 14.64
CA PRO A 287 -7.85 15.89 14.22
C PRO A 287 -7.34 14.49 14.54
N CYS A 288 -8.24 13.56 14.88
CA CYS A 288 -7.91 12.20 15.30
C CYS A 288 -7.87 11.25 14.12
N GLY A 289 -7.25 10.09 14.32
CA GLY A 289 -7.43 8.96 13.44
C GLY A 289 -8.86 8.38 13.52
N VAL A 290 -9.09 7.28 12.81
CA VAL A 290 -10.27 6.44 12.96
C VAL A 290 -9.92 5.15 13.70
N SER A 291 -10.84 4.60 14.47
CA SER A 291 -10.74 3.21 14.95
C SER A 291 -11.21 2.25 13.86
N GLU A 292 -10.92 0.97 14.06
CA GLU A 292 -11.38 -0.11 13.20
C GLU A 292 -12.92 -0.10 13.01
N ASP A 293 -13.64 0.00 14.13
CA ASP A 293 -15.11 0.03 14.16
C ASP A 293 -15.67 1.27 13.45
N GLN A 294 -15.02 2.43 13.64
CA GLN A 294 -15.35 3.68 12.94
C GLN A 294 -15.18 3.54 11.44
N PHE A 295 -14.06 2.95 10.98
CA PHE A 295 -13.78 2.73 9.57
C PHE A 295 -14.88 1.86 8.92
N PHE A 296 -15.19 0.71 9.52
CA PHE A 296 -16.23 -0.19 9.02
C PHE A 296 -17.63 0.42 9.01
N LYS A 297 -18.02 1.05 10.12
CA LYS A 297 -19.34 1.69 10.23
C LYS A 297 -19.46 2.84 9.23
N GLY A 298 -18.41 3.62 9.05
CA GLY A 298 -18.38 4.71 8.08
C GLY A 298 -18.48 4.22 6.64
N LYS A 299 -17.70 3.20 6.27
CA LYS A 299 -17.76 2.58 4.95
C LYS A 299 -19.16 2.08 4.63
N THR A 300 -19.75 1.27 5.51
CA THR A 300 -21.09 0.71 5.31
C THR A 300 -22.18 1.78 5.34
N ALA A 301 -22.05 2.82 6.15
CA ALA A 301 -22.95 3.98 6.13
C ALA A 301 -22.88 4.71 4.78
N TYR A 302 -21.68 4.94 4.24
CA TYR A 302 -21.50 5.58 2.93
C TYR A 302 -22.12 4.75 1.80
N ILE A 303 -21.88 3.43 1.79
CA ILE A 303 -22.48 2.50 0.82
C ILE A 303 -24.01 2.59 0.86
N LYS A 304 -24.61 2.54 2.06
CA LYS A 304 -26.06 2.62 2.21
C LYS A 304 -26.61 3.98 1.78
N ASN A 305 -26.02 5.08 2.28
CA ASN A 305 -26.54 6.43 2.07
C ASN A 305 -26.47 6.87 0.61
N ASN A 306 -25.55 6.30 -0.18
CA ASN A 306 -25.40 6.57 -1.60
C ASN A 306 -26.06 5.50 -2.50
N GLY A 307 -26.89 4.61 -1.94
CA GLY A 307 -27.66 3.63 -2.70
C GLY A 307 -26.82 2.54 -3.37
N LEU A 308 -25.63 2.24 -2.82
CA LEU A 308 -24.65 1.36 -3.45
C LEU A 308 -24.76 -0.11 -2.98
N VAL A 309 -25.67 -0.41 -2.05
CA VAL A 309 -25.82 -1.74 -1.41
C VAL A 309 -25.95 -2.87 -2.42
N SER A 310 -26.68 -2.67 -3.52
CA SER A 310 -26.89 -3.71 -4.55
C SER A 310 -25.75 -3.87 -5.55
N GLY A 311 -24.82 -2.89 -5.61
CA GLY A 311 -23.70 -2.90 -6.55
C GLY A 311 -22.40 -3.43 -5.96
N LEU A 312 -22.39 -3.71 -4.66
CA LEU A 312 -21.20 -3.86 -3.84
C LEU A 312 -21.34 -5.08 -2.92
N ALA A 313 -20.28 -5.86 -2.78
CA ALA A 313 -20.30 -7.12 -2.06
C ALA A 313 -19.19 -7.12 -1.02
N VAL A 314 -19.48 -6.75 0.23
CA VAL A 314 -18.40 -6.47 1.18
C VAL A 314 -17.84 -7.73 1.81
N LYS A 315 -16.51 -7.83 1.87
CA LYS A 315 -15.76 -8.91 2.53
C LYS A 315 -15.01 -8.37 3.75
N SER A 316 -14.45 -9.27 4.54
CA SER A 316 -13.38 -8.98 5.49
C SER A 316 -12.53 -10.22 5.73
N TYR A 317 -11.32 -10.01 6.26
CA TYR A 317 -10.48 -11.09 6.77
C TYR A 317 -9.95 -10.67 8.14
N GLY A 318 -10.06 -11.52 9.16
CA GLY A 318 -9.45 -11.31 10.47
C GLY A 318 -10.26 -10.44 11.44
N LYS A 319 -11.46 -9.98 11.04
CA LYS A 319 -12.34 -9.20 11.91
C LYS A 319 -12.98 -10.10 12.97
N SER A 320 -12.94 -9.68 14.23
CA SER A 320 -13.69 -10.35 15.28
C SER A 320 -15.20 -10.21 15.04
N GLY A 321 -15.92 -11.34 14.93
CA GLY A 321 -17.39 -11.35 14.90
C GLY A 321 -18.02 -12.13 13.76
N GLY A 322 -17.24 -12.61 12.77
CA GLY A 322 -17.76 -13.35 11.62
C GLY A 322 -18.64 -12.49 10.71
N ASP A 323 -19.42 -13.18 9.87
CA ASP A 323 -20.42 -12.59 8.99
C ASP A 323 -21.37 -11.68 9.74
N GLN A 324 -21.59 -10.48 9.21
CA GLN A 324 -22.41 -9.47 9.89
C GLN A 324 -23.09 -8.52 8.91
N THR A 325 -24.22 -7.95 9.34
CA THR A 325 -24.87 -6.86 8.64
C THR A 325 -24.71 -5.57 9.43
N VAL A 326 -23.99 -4.60 8.88
CA VAL A 326 -23.78 -3.28 9.48
C VAL A 326 -24.41 -2.23 8.57
N ASN A 327 -25.27 -1.37 9.12
CA ASN A 327 -25.99 -0.37 8.33
C ASN A 327 -26.73 -0.97 7.12
N GLY A 328 -27.27 -2.19 7.21
CA GLY A 328 -27.96 -2.85 6.09
C GLY A 328 -27.04 -3.33 4.96
N VAL A 329 -25.72 -3.28 5.14
CA VAL A 329 -24.71 -3.85 4.24
C VAL A 329 -24.21 -5.16 4.85
N PHE A 330 -24.30 -6.24 4.10
CA PHE A 330 -23.75 -7.55 4.49
C PHE A 330 -22.24 -7.58 4.26
N ILE A 331 -21.51 -8.08 5.26
CA ILE A 331 -20.06 -8.26 5.27
C ILE A 331 -19.78 -9.75 5.44
N ASP A 332 -19.12 -10.35 4.45
CA ASP A 332 -18.70 -11.74 4.38
C ASP A 332 -17.30 -11.91 5.02
N ASP A 333 -17.21 -12.55 6.18
CA ASP A 333 -15.93 -12.79 6.85
C ASP A 333 -15.27 -14.09 6.37
N GLN A 334 -14.22 -13.92 5.58
CA GLN A 334 -13.49 -15.00 4.92
C GLN A 334 -12.28 -15.49 5.72
N SER A 335 -12.18 -15.11 6.99
CA SER A 335 -11.12 -15.56 7.90
C SER A 335 -11.08 -17.09 8.07
N ASN A 336 -12.20 -17.78 7.87
CA ASN A 336 -12.33 -19.22 8.06
C ASN A 336 -12.27 -20.04 6.76
N ASP A 337 -11.98 -19.42 5.62
CA ASP A 337 -11.95 -20.07 4.29
C ASP A 337 -10.71 -20.96 4.06
N GLY A 338 -9.85 -21.13 5.07
CA GLY A 338 -8.65 -21.96 5.00
C GLY A 338 -7.47 -21.32 4.26
N LEU A 339 -7.58 -20.06 3.82
CA LEU A 339 -6.47 -19.29 3.28
C LEU A 339 -5.72 -18.53 4.38
N SER A 340 -4.41 -18.38 4.22
CA SER A 340 -3.65 -17.39 4.98
C SER A 340 -4.07 -15.97 4.55
N LEU A 341 -3.87 -14.97 5.42
CA LEU A 341 -4.11 -13.57 5.07
C LEU A 341 -3.37 -13.17 3.77
N VAL A 342 -2.12 -13.57 3.64
CA VAL A 342 -1.28 -13.25 2.47
C VAL A 342 -1.87 -13.85 1.20
N ASP A 343 -2.24 -15.13 1.23
CA ASP A 343 -2.81 -15.78 0.04
C ASP A 343 -4.21 -15.23 -0.29
N TRP A 344 -4.97 -14.83 0.73
CA TRP A 344 -6.25 -14.15 0.57
C TRP A 344 -6.07 -12.79 -0.11
N LEU A 345 -5.15 -11.94 0.36
CA LEU A 345 -4.85 -10.63 -0.26
C LEU A 345 -4.43 -10.77 -1.73
N LEU A 346 -3.52 -11.70 -2.02
CA LEU A 346 -3.05 -11.95 -3.39
C LEU A 346 -4.18 -12.46 -4.29
N ARG A 347 -5.09 -13.29 -3.76
CA ARG A 347 -6.27 -13.78 -4.50
C ARG A 347 -7.21 -12.62 -4.85
N GLU A 348 -7.49 -11.72 -3.91
CA GLU A 348 -8.36 -10.57 -4.16
C GLU A 348 -7.75 -9.63 -5.22
N LEU A 349 -6.46 -9.30 -5.10
CA LEU A 349 -5.75 -8.49 -6.09
C LEU A 349 -5.77 -9.14 -7.49
N GLN A 350 -5.54 -10.46 -7.58
CA GLN A 350 -5.62 -11.24 -8.83
C GLN A 350 -7.02 -11.28 -9.45
N HIS A 351 -8.06 -11.09 -8.65
CA HIS A 351 -9.43 -10.97 -9.12
C HIS A 351 -9.82 -9.55 -9.53
N GLY A 352 -8.89 -8.58 -9.44
CA GLY A 352 -9.16 -7.18 -9.72
C GLY A 352 -10.03 -6.51 -8.66
N GLU A 353 -10.11 -7.10 -7.46
CA GLU A 353 -10.88 -6.55 -6.35
C GLU A 353 -10.06 -5.48 -5.61
N ASP A 354 -10.74 -4.41 -5.23
CA ASP A 354 -10.19 -3.35 -4.38
C ASP A 354 -9.87 -3.87 -2.97
N VAL A 355 -8.77 -3.41 -2.38
CA VAL A 355 -8.28 -3.91 -1.10
C VAL A 355 -7.72 -2.79 -0.22
N GLU A 356 -8.41 -2.47 0.87
CA GLU A 356 -7.86 -1.64 1.94
C GLU A 356 -7.15 -2.45 3.02
N LEU A 357 -5.92 -2.07 3.36
CA LEU A 357 -5.10 -2.76 4.36
C LEU A 357 -4.88 -1.89 5.61
N TRP A 358 -5.17 -2.46 6.77
CA TRP A 358 -4.91 -1.87 8.08
C TRP A 358 -3.53 -2.32 8.60
N LEU A 359 -2.61 -1.37 8.73
CA LEU A 359 -1.23 -1.56 9.21
C LEU A 359 -1.09 -1.01 10.64
N ASP A 360 -1.18 -1.88 11.64
CA ASP A 360 -0.98 -1.51 13.05
C ASP A 360 0.45 -1.81 13.52
N TRP A 361 0.89 -1.09 14.54
CA TRP A 361 2.19 -1.32 15.16
C TRP A 361 2.10 -1.45 16.68
N LYS A 362 3.07 -2.19 17.23
CA LYS A 362 3.21 -2.37 18.67
C LYS A 362 3.44 -1.02 19.35
N GLY A 363 2.59 -0.70 20.32
CA GLY A 363 2.59 0.61 20.99
C GLY A 363 1.37 1.46 20.64
N GLY A 364 0.61 1.07 19.62
CA GLY A 364 -0.65 1.70 19.24
C GLY A 364 -0.50 2.79 18.19
N GLY A 365 -1.56 2.95 17.40
CA GLY A 365 -1.54 3.66 16.13
C GLY A 365 -1.73 2.67 14.99
N ALA A 366 -2.23 3.16 13.86
CA ALA A 366 -2.24 2.39 12.63
C ALA A 366 -2.18 3.34 11.42
N HIS A 367 -1.96 2.75 10.26
CA HIS A 367 -2.04 3.39 8.97
C HIS A 367 -2.93 2.55 8.06
N LEU A 368 -3.79 3.19 7.28
CA LEU A 368 -4.67 2.50 6.33
C LEU A 368 -4.24 2.89 4.93
N VAL A 369 -4.15 1.89 4.06
CA VAL A 369 -3.66 2.07 2.69
C VAL A 369 -4.54 1.32 1.72
N ASP A 370 -4.55 1.78 0.46
CA ASP A 370 -5.23 1.10 -0.65
C ASP A 370 -4.17 0.33 -1.47
N LEU A 371 -4.34 -0.99 -1.58
CA LEU A 371 -3.38 -1.86 -2.28
C LEU A 371 -3.56 -1.76 -3.79
N ILE A 372 -2.47 -1.45 -4.48
CA ILE A 372 -2.43 -1.33 -5.94
C ILE A 372 -1.77 -2.52 -6.62
N GLY A 373 -1.13 -3.39 -5.85
CA GLY A 373 -0.40 -4.51 -6.40
C GLY A 373 0.17 -5.43 -5.34
N GLY A 374 0.65 -6.58 -5.79
CA GLY A 374 1.27 -7.57 -4.94
C GLY A 374 1.77 -8.77 -5.72
N GLY A 375 2.44 -9.67 -5.04
CA GLY A 375 2.93 -10.87 -5.68
C GLY A 375 3.76 -11.75 -4.77
N LYS A 376 4.54 -12.62 -5.40
CA LYS A 376 5.60 -13.37 -4.73
C LYS A 376 6.89 -13.17 -5.51
N ILE A 377 8.01 -13.09 -4.81
CA ILE A 377 9.35 -13.13 -5.37
C ILE A 377 10.02 -14.32 -4.72
N LYS A 378 10.31 -15.37 -5.50
CA LYS A 378 10.94 -16.59 -4.98
C LYS A 378 10.25 -17.11 -3.71
N GLY A 379 8.91 -17.14 -3.75
CA GLY A 379 8.05 -17.59 -2.64
C GLY A 379 7.75 -16.54 -1.57
N THR A 380 8.51 -15.45 -1.50
CA THR A 380 8.34 -14.38 -0.51
C THR A 380 7.30 -13.37 -0.98
N PRO A 381 6.24 -13.11 -0.21
CA PRO A 381 5.18 -12.19 -0.62
C PRO A 381 5.64 -10.74 -0.57
N TRP A 382 5.03 -9.91 -1.41
CA TRP A 382 5.18 -8.46 -1.40
C TRP A 382 3.85 -7.79 -1.76
N PHE A 383 3.62 -6.56 -1.30
CA PHE A 383 2.43 -5.75 -1.59
C PHE A 383 2.83 -4.31 -1.81
N SER A 384 2.16 -3.61 -2.74
CA SER A 384 2.36 -2.19 -2.99
C SER A 384 1.05 -1.45 -2.79
N TRP A 385 1.13 -0.21 -2.33
CA TRP A 385 -0.05 0.59 -2.01
C TRP A 385 0.13 2.07 -2.35
N VAL A 386 -1.00 2.78 -2.40
CA VAL A 386 -1.06 4.24 -2.50
C VAL A 386 -1.50 4.84 -1.18
N HIS A 387 -0.85 5.95 -0.81
CA HIS A 387 -1.26 6.82 0.30
C HIS A 387 -0.62 8.20 0.15
N ASP A 388 -1.10 9.17 0.92
CA ASP A 388 -0.38 10.41 1.20
C ASP A 388 0.57 10.17 2.37
N PHE A 389 1.86 10.34 2.09
CA PHE A 389 2.95 10.17 3.05
C PHE A 389 3.15 11.39 3.94
N THR A 390 2.75 12.57 3.45
CA THR A 390 2.90 13.91 4.05
C THR A 390 1.56 14.51 4.47
N GLN A 391 0.70 13.69 5.09
CA GLN A 391 -0.61 14.10 5.58
C GLN A 391 -0.58 15.44 6.31
N GLY A 392 -1.46 16.35 5.91
CA GLY A 392 -1.57 17.70 6.45
C GLY A 392 -0.72 18.75 5.73
N ASP A 393 0.11 18.36 4.76
CA ASP A 393 0.83 19.28 3.87
C ASP A 393 0.43 19.10 2.40
N ASN A 394 -0.79 19.54 2.08
CA ASN A 394 -1.33 19.53 0.72
C ASN A 394 -0.51 20.39 -0.28
N SER A 395 0.53 21.12 0.16
CA SER A 395 1.42 21.83 -0.76
C SER A 395 2.42 20.92 -1.46
N LYS A 396 2.60 19.68 -0.96
CA LYS A 396 3.53 18.69 -1.52
C LYS A 396 2.94 17.89 -2.68
N GLY A 397 1.61 17.82 -2.76
CA GLY A 397 0.93 16.94 -3.70
C GLY A 397 0.99 15.48 -3.28
N THR A 398 0.64 14.59 -4.21
CA THR A 398 0.98 13.17 -4.11
C THR A 398 1.98 12.78 -5.20
N SER A 399 3.03 12.06 -4.82
CA SER A 399 4.09 11.64 -5.75
C SER A 399 4.50 10.17 -5.55
N TYR A 400 5.20 9.59 -6.52
CA TYR A 400 5.69 8.21 -6.38
C TYR A 400 6.74 8.05 -5.25
N SER A 401 7.31 9.17 -4.79
CA SER A 401 8.19 9.17 -3.62
C SER A 401 7.44 8.91 -2.30
N GLU A 402 6.11 8.92 -2.35
CA GLU A 402 5.20 8.81 -1.21
C GLU A 402 4.40 7.49 -1.20
N GLY A 403 4.46 6.69 -2.26
CA GLY A 403 3.80 5.37 -2.36
C GLY A 403 4.82 4.24 -2.32
N GLY A 404 4.69 3.34 -1.34
CA GLY A 404 5.72 2.36 -0.98
C GLY A 404 5.33 0.89 -1.19
N LEU A 405 6.38 0.05 -1.22
CA LEU A 405 6.41 -1.41 -1.06
C LEU A 405 6.77 -1.82 0.37
#